data_AF-A0A3A4RWH0-F1
#
_entry.id   AF-A0A3A4RWH0-F1
#
_cell.length_a   1.000
_cell.length_b   1.000
_cell.length_c   1.000
_cell.angle_alpha   90.00
_cell.angle_beta   90.00
_cell.angle_gamma   90.00
#
_symmetry.space_group_name_H-M   'P 1'
#
loop_
_entity.id
_entity.type
_entity.pdbx_description
1 polymer ?
#
loop_
_entity_poly.entity_id
_entity_poly.type
_entity_poly.pdbx_seq_one_letter_code
_entity_poly.pdbx_strand_id
1 'polypeptide(L)'
;GAAEPRAAGTGRPAGAMGMPGSGRGAPTRGRLYLLDADGKPAAYNVRLGVSDGSVTELLVRPDGPNAAVLVEGATVVTGVSGGAAASAATPARAAGPRMPF
;
A
#
# COMPACT_ATOMS: atom_id res chain seq x y z
N GLY A 1 -37.73 -27.12 27.86
CA GLY A 1 -36.93 -26.30 28.79
C GLY A 1 -35.50 -26.78 28.71
N ALA A 2 -34.46 -25.96 28.76
CA ALA A 2 -34.35 -24.60 29.26
C ALA A 2 -33.28 -23.81 28.47
N ALA A 3 -33.30 -22.49 28.67
CA ALA A 3 -32.61 -21.45 27.92
C ALA A 3 -31.09 -21.39 28.12
N GLU A 4 -30.40 -20.74 27.17
CA GLU A 4 -29.02 -20.24 27.27
C GLU A 4 -28.80 -19.35 28.51
N PRO A 5 -27.55 -19.20 28.93
CA PRO A 5 -27.06 -17.85 29.22
C PRO A 5 -25.91 -17.43 28.29
N ARG A 6 -26.15 -16.32 27.57
CA ARG A 6 -25.13 -15.48 26.93
C ARG A 6 -24.13 -15.01 27.98
N ALA A 7 -22.85 -15.33 27.81
CA ALA A 7 -21.77 -14.73 28.58
C ALA A 7 -21.25 -13.47 27.86
N ALA A 8 -21.20 -12.39 28.62
CA ALA A 8 -20.90 -11.04 28.22
C ALA A 8 -19.47 -10.87 27.68
N GLY A 9 -19.33 -10.00 26.69
CA GLY A 9 -18.05 -9.55 26.16
C GLY A 9 -17.21 -8.86 27.21
N THR A 10 -16.01 -9.39 27.44
CA THR A 10 -14.94 -8.70 28.14
C THR A 10 -14.34 -7.65 27.21
N GLY A 11 -14.22 -6.44 27.75
CA GLY A 11 -14.00 -5.21 27.01
C GLY A 11 -12.67 -5.16 26.25
N ARG A 12 -12.68 -4.39 25.16
CA ARG A 12 -11.47 -3.82 24.56
C ARG A 12 -10.78 -2.95 25.60
N PRO A 13 -9.52 -3.23 26.00
CA PRO A 13 -8.74 -2.22 26.68
C PRO A 13 -8.44 -1.08 25.70
N ALA A 14 -8.74 0.12 26.17
CA ALA A 14 -8.42 1.39 25.55
C ALA A 14 -6.91 1.54 25.34
N GLY A 15 -6.54 2.16 24.21
CA GLY A 15 -5.34 2.96 24.02
C GLY A 15 -4.03 2.44 24.63
N ALA A 16 -3.32 1.58 23.90
CA ALA A 16 -1.87 1.67 23.88
C ALA A 16 -1.50 2.69 22.81
N MET A 17 -1.20 3.90 23.28
CA MET A 17 -0.56 5.00 22.56
C MET A 17 0.55 4.45 21.66
N GLY A 18 0.37 4.56 20.35
CA GLY A 18 1.41 4.23 19.39
C GLY A 18 2.60 5.14 19.64
N MET A 19 3.61 4.62 20.32
CA MET A 19 4.97 5.14 20.26
C MET A 19 5.32 5.30 18.78
N PRO A 20 5.95 6.39 18.31
CA PRO A 20 6.57 6.40 17.00
C PRO A 20 7.76 5.45 17.04
N GLY A 21 7.47 4.16 17.01
CA GLY A 21 8.46 3.16 16.70
C GLY A 21 8.83 3.36 15.24
N SER A 22 10.13 3.34 14.97
CA SER A 22 10.71 2.90 13.70
C SER A 22 10.28 1.45 13.44
N GLY A 23 8.98 1.26 13.24
CA GLY A 23 8.35 -0.04 13.03
C GLY A 23 8.71 -0.51 11.65
N ARG A 24 9.55 -1.53 11.58
CA ARG A 24 9.72 -2.34 10.37
C ARG A 24 8.38 -3.06 10.14
N GLY A 25 7.42 -2.35 9.56
CA GLY A 25 6.08 -2.85 9.25
C GLY A 25 6.16 -4.02 8.28
N ALA A 26 5.10 -4.82 8.22
CA ALA A 26 4.98 -5.83 7.17
C ALA A 26 5.23 -5.15 5.81
N PRO A 27 6.08 -5.71 4.93
CA PRO A 27 6.49 -5.01 3.74
C PRO A 27 5.28 -4.73 2.86
N THR A 28 5.12 -3.44 2.57
CA THR A 28 4.01 -2.90 1.80
C THR A 28 3.99 -3.53 0.42
N ARG A 29 2.81 -3.96 -0.04
CA ARG A 29 2.66 -4.49 -1.41
C ARG A 29 2.52 -3.33 -2.39
N GLY A 30 3.11 -3.47 -3.57
CA GLY A 30 3.03 -2.49 -4.64
C GLY A 30 2.95 -3.14 -6.02
N ARG A 31 2.96 -2.29 -7.05
CA ARG A 31 2.97 -2.72 -8.45
C ARG A 31 3.91 -1.82 -9.24
N LEU A 32 4.82 -2.42 -10.00
CA LEU A 32 5.71 -1.75 -10.95
C LEU A 32 5.29 -2.08 -12.38
N TYR A 33 5.64 -1.19 -13.29
CA TYR A 33 5.43 -1.38 -14.72
C TYR A 33 6.77 -1.30 -15.42
N LEU A 34 7.08 -2.32 -16.21
CA LEU A 34 8.22 -2.35 -17.13
C LEU A 34 7.67 -2.46 -18.55
N LEU A 35 8.44 -2.03 -19.55
CA LEU A 35 8.02 -2.20 -20.93
C LEU A 35 8.35 -3.62 -21.39
N ASP A 36 7.39 -4.28 -22.03
CA ASP A 36 7.63 -5.55 -22.73
C ASP A 36 8.38 -5.33 -24.06
N ALA A 37 8.61 -6.41 -24.80
CA ALA A 37 9.31 -6.37 -26.08
C ALA A 37 8.58 -5.51 -27.14
N ASP A 38 7.26 -5.33 -27.00
CA ASP A 38 6.44 -4.50 -27.89
C ASP A 38 6.38 -3.04 -27.41
N GLY A 39 7.08 -2.68 -26.33
CA GLY A 39 7.07 -1.36 -25.72
C GLY A 39 5.81 -1.06 -24.90
N LYS A 40 5.01 -2.08 -24.55
CA LYS A 40 3.80 -1.91 -23.75
C LYS A 40 4.09 -2.11 -22.25
N PRO A 41 3.43 -1.36 -21.33
CA PRO A 41 3.61 -1.57 -19.91
C PRO A 41 3.08 -2.93 -19.43
N ALA A 42 3.99 -3.82 -19.00
CA ALA A 42 3.70 -5.06 -18.29
C ALA A 42 3.75 -4.83 -16.76
N ALA A 43 2.75 -5.32 -16.05
CA ALA A 43 2.58 -5.09 -14.62
C ALA A 43 3.19 -6.21 -13.77
N TYR A 44 3.96 -5.84 -12.75
CA TYR A 44 4.60 -6.77 -11.81
C TYR A 44 4.25 -6.42 -10.36
N ASN A 45 3.70 -7.38 -9.63
CA ASN A 45 3.46 -7.24 -8.20
C ASN A 45 4.78 -7.32 -7.43
N VAL A 46 4.93 -6.45 -6.43
CA VAL A 46 6.18 -6.30 -5.68
C VAL A 46 5.93 -6.13 -4.19
N ARG A 47 6.99 -6.36 -3.40
CA ARG A 47 7.06 -6.00 -1.99
C ARG A 47 8.05 -4.85 -1.83
N LEU A 48 7.67 -3.85 -1.08
CA LEU A 48 8.45 -2.65 -0.83
C LEU A 48 9.17 -2.78 0.51
N GLY A 49 10.43 -2.34 0.52
CA GLY A 49 11.26 -2.19 1.70
C GLY A 49 11.15 -0.78 2.28
N VAL A 50 12.27 -0.23 2.73
CA VAL A 50 12.31 1.11 3.32
C VAL A 50 12.22 2.16 2.22
N SER A 51 11.59 3.30 2.53
CA SER A 51 11.62 4.49 1.71
C SER A 51 12.20 5.66 2.50
N ASP A 52 13.02 6.48 1.85
CA ASP A 52 13.57 7.72 2.39
C ASP A 52 12.84 8.99 1.87
N GLY A 53 11.71 8.79 1.19
CA GLY A 53 10.92 9.85 0.55
C GLY A 53 11.32 10.18 -0.89
N SER A 54 12.50 9.74 -1.34
CA SER A 54 12.97 9.91 -2.72
C SER A 54 13.13 8.56 -3.44
N VAL A 55 13.56 7.54 -2.72
CA VAL A 55 13.79 6.18 -3.19
C VAL A 55 13.02 5.21 -2.30
N THR A 56 12.62 4.08 -2.88
CA THR A 56 12.01 2.96 -2.15
C THR A 56 12.70 1.67 -2.57
N GLU A 57 13.10 0.86 -1.58
CA GLU A 57 13.71 -0.44 -1.84
C GLU A 57 12.68 -1.47 -2.34
N LEU A 58 13.13 -2.37 -3.21
CA LEU A 58 12.33 -3.51 -3.66
C LEU A 58 12.82 -4.80 -3.00
N LEU A 59 11.92 -5.52 -2.33
CA LEU A 59 12.24 -6.82 -1.74
C LEU A 59 11.91 -7.91 -2.75
N VAL A 60 12.92 -8.34 -3.51
CA VAL A 60 12.81 -9.40 -4.52
C VAL A 60 13.33 -10.71 -3.95
N ARG A 61 12.51 -11.77 -4.02
CA ARG A 61 12.93 -13.12 -3.62
C ARG A 61 13.66 -13.77 -4.81
N PRO A 62 14.87 -14.34 -4.64
CA PRO A 62 15.67 -14.87 -5.77
C PRO A 62 14.97 -15.96 -6.57
N ASP A 63 14.11 -16.75 -5.92
CA ASP A 63 13.29 -17.83 -6.50
C ASP A 63 11.82 -17.40 -6.66
N GLY A 64 11.56 -16.10 -6.73
CA GLY A 64 10.24 -15.53 -6.98
C GLY A 64 9.88 -15.52 -8.47
N PRO A 65 8.57 -15.46 -8.80
CA PRO A 65 8.11 -15.48 -10.20
C PRO A 65 8.63 -14.31 -11.04
N ASN A 66 9.02 -13.21 -10.40
CA ASN A 66 9.47 -11.99 -11.07
C ASN A 66 11.00 -11.78 -10.97
N ALA A 67 11.74 -12.71 -10.37
CA ALA A 67 13.16 -12.52 -10.04
C ALA A 67 14.07 -12.32 -11.26
N ALA A 68 13.72 -12.93 -12.40
CA ALA A 68 14.45 -12.78 -13.64
C ALA A 68 14.27 -11.41 -14.32
N VAL A 69 13.22 -10.66 -13.96
CA VAL A 69 12.83 -9.41 -14.61
C VAL A 69 13.07 -8.21 -13.70
N LEU A 70 12.79 -8.35 -12.40
CA LEU A 70 13.03 -7.32 -11.39
C LEU A 70 14.48 -7.38 -10.90
N VAL A 71 15.38 -6.96 -11.77
CA VAL A 71 16.83 -6.94 -11.55
C VAL A 71 17.35 -5.50 -11.57
N GLU A 72 18.56 -5.29 -11.06
CA GLU A 72 19.24 -4.00 -11.18
C GLU A 72 19.40 -3.59 -12.66
N GLY A 73 19.22 -2.30 -12.94
CA GLY A 73 19.27 -1.76 -14.31
C GLY A 73 18.00 -1.96 -15.13
N ALA A 74 17.01 -2.71 -14.64
CA ALA A 74 15.72 -2.82 -15.31
C ALA A 74 15.05 -1.45 -15.46
N THR A 75 14.60 -1.12 -16.67
CA THR A 75 13.93 0.15 -16.95
C THR A 75 12.48 0.09 -16.49
N VAL A 76 12.11 0.98 -15.56
CA VAL A 76 10.77 1.07 -14.99
C VAL A 76 10.07 2.34 -15.43
N VAL A 77 8.73 2.28 -15.49
CA VAL A 77 7.89 3.47 -15.73
C VAL A 77 7.74 4.23 -14.42
N THR A 78 8.19 5.49 -14.40
CA THR A 78 8.11 6.38 -13.22
C THR A 78 7.03 7.46 -13.32
N GLY A 79 6.38 7.58 -14.50
CA GLY A 79 5.29 8.52 -14.74
C GLY A 79 4.57 8.22 -16.06
N VAL A 80 3.36 8.76 -16.22
CA VAL A 80 2.57 8.66 -17.45
C VAL A 80 2.11 10.05 -17.88
N SER A 81 2.19 10.36 -19.17
CA SER A 81 1.71 11.61 -19.74
C SER A 81 0.29 11.42 -20.27
N GLY A 82 -0.72 11.92 -19.54
CA GLY A 82 -2.11 11.97 -19.99
C GLY A 82 -3.08 11.12 -19.17
N GLY A 83 -4.04 11.80 -18.54
CA GLY A 83 -5.21 11.24 -17.88
C GLY A 83 -4.93 10.67 -16.49
N ALA A 84 -5.38 11.38 -15.45
CA ALA A 84 -5.58 10.78 -14.14
C ALA A 84 -6.49 9.55 -14.31
N ALA A 85 -5.91 8.35 -14.34
CA ALA A 85 -6.64 7.18 -13.93
C ALA A 85 -7.02 7.48 -12.50
N ALA A 86 -8.32 7.67 -12.26
CA ALA A 86 -8.87 8.02 -10.98
C ALA A 86 -8.26 7.11 -9.91
N SER A 87 -7.28 7.63 -9.18
CA SER A 87 -7.24 7.33 -7.77
C SER A 87 -8.64 7.69 -7.32
N ALA A 88 -9.39 6.72 -6.82
CA ALA A 88 -10.53 7.00 -5.98
C ALA A 88 -9.98 7.73 -4.74
N ALA A 89 -9.57 8.98 -4.92
CA ALA A 89 -9.67 9.98 -3.90
C ALA A 89 -11.15 9.91 -3.54
N THR A 90 -11.43 9.36 -2.36
CA THR A 90 -12.69 9.61 -1.68
C THR A 90 -13.02 11.07 -1.94
N PRO A 91 -14.19 11.41 -2.55
CA PRO A 91 -14.51 12.81 -2.77
C PRO A 91 -14.36 13.49 -1.42
N ALA A 92 -13.51 14.51 -1.34
CA ALA A 92 -13.44 15.35 -0.16
C ALA A 92 -14.88 15.79 0.09
N ARG A 93 -15.49 15.29 1.17
CA ARG A 93 -16.86 15.64 1.54
C ARG A 93 -16.88 17.16 1.55
N ALA A 94 -17.68 17.76 0.66
CA ALA A 94 -17.78 19.20 0.54
C ALA A 94 -17.93 19.77 1.96
N ALA A 95 -16.92 20.52 2.41
CA ALA A 95 -16.97 21.20 3.68
C ALA A 95 -18.04 22.27 3.52
N GLY A 96 -19.26 21.94 3.97
CA GLY A 96 -20.31 22.93 4.13
C GLY A 96 -19.82 24.07 5.03
N PRO A 97 -20.41 25.27 4.92
CA PRO A 97 -19.97 26.44 5.69
C PRO A 97 -19.77 26.08 7.16
N ARG A 98 -18.56 26.31 7.68
CA ARG A 98 -18.31 26.20 9.12
C ARG A 98 -19.00 27.40 9.78
N MET A 99 -19.99 27.13 10.62
CA MET A 99 -20.58 28.17 11.45
C MET A 99 -19.47 28.75 12.35
N PRO A 100 -19.36 30.09 12.46
CA PRO A 100 -18.55 30.68 13.50
C PRO A 100 -19.19 30.31 14.85
N PHE A 101 -18.35 29.89 15.79
CA PHE A 101 -18.71 29.96 17.22
C PHE A 101 -18.40 31.35 17.73
#